data_AF-A0A222P4H4-F1
#
_entry.id   AF-A0A222P4H4-F1
#
_cell.length_a   1.000
_cell.length_b   1.000
_cell.length_c   1.000
_cell.angle_alpha   90.00
_cell.angle_beta   90.00
_cell.angle_gamma   90.00
#
_symmetry.space_group_name_H-M   'P 1'
#
loop_
_entity.id
_entity.type
_entity.pdbx_description
1 polymer ?
#
loop_
_entity_poly.entity_id
_entity_poly.type
_entity_poly.pdbx_seq_one_letter_code
_entity_poly.pdbx_strand_id
1 'polypeptide(L)'
;MMIRLAPNDGNFSLRIRLIKSIFTNQFQINEFISPSRQKKRERGIWQRRFWEHLIRDEKDYAPHLNYIHFNPVKHGYVRHPADWPYSSIHRDIQLGLLPKNWTCEYDFKNNQFGE
;
A
#
# COMPACT_ATOMS: atom_id res chain seq x y z
N MET A 1 0.31 1.70 -0.73
CA MET A 1 -1.01 2.16 -1.22
C MET A 1 -1.01 3.67 -1.22
N MET A 2 -1.62 4.31 -2.22
CA MET A 2 -1.81 5.75 -2.26
C MET A 2 -3.31 6.06 -2.24
N ILE A 3 -3.72 7.06 -1.45
CA ILE A 3 -5.11 7.48 -1.33
C ILE A 3 -5.19 9.00 -1.41
N ARG A 4 -6.22 9.50 -2.09
CA ARG A 4 -6.61 10.90 -2.09
C ARG A 4 -8.00 11.00 -1.49
N LEU A 5 -8.16 11.87 -0.49
CA LEU A 5 -9.44 12.11 0.17
C LEU A 5 -10.12 13.35 -0.43
N ALA A 6 -11.41 13.49 -0.12
CA ALA A 6 -12.17 14.66 -0.53
C ALA A 6 -11.58 15.94 0.09
N PRO A 7 -11.77 17.11 -0.54
CA PRO A 7 -11.42 18.39 0.08
C PRO A 7 -12.00 18.49 1.49
N ASN A 8 -11.20 18.96 2.45
CA ASN A 8 -11.56 19.08 3.88
C ASN A 8 -11.80 17.76 4.63
N ASP A 9 -11.50 16.60 4.04
CA ASP A 9 -11.48 15.30 4.73
C ASP A 9 -10.05 14.83 4.98
N GLY A 10 -9.59 14.98 6.23
CA GLY A 10 -8.28 14.51 6.68
C GLY A 10 -8.29 13.12 7.32
N ASN A 11 -9.43 12.40 7.35
CA ASN A 11 -9.59 11.25 8.23
C ASN A 11 -9.13 9.92 7.59
N PHE A 12 -7.87 9.88 7.13
CA PHE A 12 -7.26 8.66 6.58
C PHE A 12 -7.21 7.52 7.61
N SER A 13 -7.03 7.84 8.89
CA SER A 13 -7.05 6.86 9.99
C SER A 13 -8.36 6.07 10.04
N LEU A 14 -9.51 6.74 9.84
CA LEU A 14 -10.79 6.07 9.74
C LEU A 14 -10.87 5.16 8.50
N ARG A 15 -10.37 5.62 7.34
CA ARG A 15 -10.35 4.82 6.10
C ARG A 15 -9.54 3.53 6.28
N ILE A 16 -8.34 3.62 6.83
CA ILE A 16 -7.49 2.45 7.11
C ILE A 16 -8.15 1.50 8.11
N ARG A 17 -8.76 2.05 9.18
CA ARG A 17 -9.49 1.23 10.17
C ARG A 17 -10.64 0.46 9.51
N LEU A 18 -11.42 1.11 8.65
CA LEU A 18 -12.54 0.47 7.95
C LEU A 18 -12.05 -0.59 6.96
N ILE A 19 -11.00 -0.35 6.18
CA ILE A 19 -10.41 -1.35 5.28
C ILE A 19 -9.98 -2.60 6.05
N LYS A 20 -9.18 -2.42 7.12
CA LYS A 20 -8.74 -3.53 7.97
C LYS A 20 -9.93 -4.28 8.58
N SER A 21 -10.93 -3.56 9.07
CA SER A 21 -12.14 -4.17 9.65
C SER A 21 -12.94 -4.96 8.64
N ILE A 22 -13.25 -4.39 7.47
CA ILE A 22 -14.09 -5.02 6.45
C ILE A 22 -13.43 -6.29 5.95
N PHE A 23 -12.13 -6.22 5.59
CA PHE A 23 -11.37 -7.38 5.18
C PHE A 23 -11.40 -8.48 6.24
N THR A 24 -11.14 -8.13 7.49
CA THR A 24 -11.02 -9.16 8.52
C THR A 24 -12.36 -9.80 8.88
N ASN A 25 -13.46 -9.08 8.73
CA ASN A 25 -14.80 -9.60 8.97
C ASN A 25 -15.24 -10.66 7.93
N GLN A 26 -14.49 -10.82 6.83
CA GLN A 26 -14.76 -11.85 5.81
C GLN A 26 -14.23 -13.23 6.19
N PHE A 27 -13.42 -13.35 7.25
CA PHE A 27 -12.76 -14.60 7.62
C PHE A 27 -13.12 -15.03 9.05
N GLN A 28 -13.23 -16.34 9.23
CA GLN A 28 -13.32 -16.96 10.56
C GLN A 28 -12.10 -16.59 11.43
N ILE A 29 -12.29 -16.61 12.75
CA ILE A 29 -11.22 -16.33 13.70
C ILE A 29 -10.42 -17.63 13.90
N ASN A 30 -9.29 -17.73 13.21
CA ASN A 30 -8.38 -18.88 13.30
C ASN A 30 -6.97 -18.48 13.78
N GLU A 31 -6.73 -17.18 14.01
CA GLU A 31 -5.45 -16.68 14.49
C GLU A 31 -5.41 -16.48 16.01
N PHE A 32 -4.20 -16.47 16.58
CA PHE A 32 -4.02 -16.09 17.98
C PHE A 32 -4.33 -14.59 18.19
N ILE A 33 -5.20 -14.30 19.15
CA ILE A 33 -5.53 -12.94 19.57
C ILE A 33 -5.04 -12.74 21.00
N SER A 34 -4.03 -11.90 21.17
CA SER A 34 -3.52 -11.58 22.52
C SER A 34 -4.57 -10.83 23.35
N PRO A 35 -4.54 -10.93 24.70
CA PRO A 35 -5.50 -10.22 25.57
C PRO A 35 -5.55 -8.70 25.30
N SER A 36 -4.40 -8.10 25.01
CA SER A 36 -4.29 -6.68 24.63
C SER A 36 -5.06 -6.36 23.34
N ARG A 37 -4.99 -7.24 22.33
CA ARG A 37 -5.70 -7.10 21.05
C ARG A 37 -7.20 -7.33 21.24
N GLN A 38 -7.58 -8.35 21.99
CA GLN A 38 -8.98 -8.65 22.31
C GLN A 38 -9.67 -7.46 23.00
N LYS A 39 -9.01 -6.83 23.99
CA LYS A 39 -9.51 -5.63 24.68
C LYS A 39 -9.78 -4.46 23.73
N LYS A 40 -8.99 -4.33 22.66
CA LYS A 40 -9.11 -3.28 21.64
C LYS A 40 -9.97 -3.69 20.44
N ARG A 41 -10.57 -4.89 20.46
CA ARG A 41 -11.29 -5.49 19.32
C ARG A 41 -10.41 -5.55 18.05
N GLU A 42 -9.11 -5.76 18.24
CA GLU A 42 -8.13 -5.93 17.18
C GLU A 42 -7.99 -7.42 16.83
N ARG A 43 -7.70 -7.70 15.56
CA ARG A 43 -7.40 -9.05 15.07
C ARG A 43 -5.90 -9.31 15.08
N GLY A 44 -5.51 -10.58 15.07
CA GLY A 44 -4.09 -10.98 15.15
C GLY A 44 -3.31 -10.77 13.84
N ILE A 45 -4.02 -10.67 12.71
CA ILE A 45 -3.44 -10.68 11.36
C ILE A 45 -2.78 -9.35 10.92
N TRP A 46 -3.10 -8.23 11.58
CA TRP A 46 -2.57 -6.92 11.21
C TRP A 46 -1.46 -6.45 12.16
N GLN A 47 -0.40 -5.87 11.61
CA GLN A 47 0.50 -5.01 12.36
C GLN A 47 -0.29 -3.81 12.94
N ARG A 48 0.07 -3.41 14.17
CA ARG A 48 -0.52 -2.25 14.83
C ARG A 48 -0.02 -0.97 14.18
N ARG A 49 -0.91 0.03 14.11
CA ARG A 49 -0.69 1.29 13.39
C ARG A 49 -0.41 1.02 11.90
N PHE A 50 0.06 2.04 11.21
CA PHE A 50 0.53 2.00 9.84
C PHE A 50 1.58 3.11 9.70
N TRP A 51 2.35 3.06 8.61
CA TRP A 51 3.21 4.16 8.23
C TRP A 51 2.43 5.06 7.26
N GLU A 52 2.57 6.37 7.44
CA GLU A 52 1.99 7.36 6.56
C GLU A 52 3.03 8.39 6.12
N HIS A 53 2.89 8.84 4.87
CA HIS A 53 3.63 9.97 4.32
C HIS A 53 2.65 10.85 3.54
N LEU A 54 2.66 12.14 3.85
CA LEU A 54 1.80 13.12 3.18
C LEU A 54 2.53 13.63 1.93
N ILE A 55 2.00 13.27 0.76
CA ILE A 55 2.47 13.78 -0.53
C ILE A 55 2.15 15.27 -0.64
N ARG A 56 3.18 16.10 -0.85
CA ARG A 56 3.05 17.57 -0.83
C ARG A 56 2.99 18.20 -2.20
N ASP A 57 3.60 17.57 -3.19
CA ASP A 57 3.70 18.07 -4.55
C ASP A 57 3.94 16.93 -5.55
N GLU A 58 4.01 17.29 -6.84
CA GLU A 58 4.21 16.34 -7.93
C GLU A 58 5.60 15.68 -7.90
N LYS A 59 6.61 16.39 -7.39
CA LYS A 59 7.98 15.86 -7.30
C LYS A 59 8.08 14.79 -6.21
N ASP A 60 7.24 14.87 -5.19
CA ASP A 60 7.09 13.86 -4.14
C ASP A 60 6.17 12.71 -4.59
N TYR A 61 5.13 13.02 -5.37
CA TYR A 61 4.18 12.04 -5.89
C TYR A 61 4.83 10.96 -6.76
N ALA A 62 5.59 11.37 -7.79
CA ALA A 62 6.11 10.45 -8.80
C ALA A 62 7.06 9.37 -8.22
N PRO A 63 8.05 9.69 -7.36
CA PRO A 63 8.89 8.68 -6.71
C PRO A 63 8.09 7.68 -5.86
N HIS A 64 7.06 8.14 -5.13
CA HIS A 64 6.23 7.28 -4.30
C HIS A 64 5.33 6.35 -5.12
N LEU A 65 4.78 6.83 -6.24
CA LEU A 65 4.02 5.98 -7.15
C LEU A 65 4.93 4.92 -7.80
N ASN A 66 6.10 5.34 -8.28
CA ASN A 66 7.10 4.45 -8.85
C ASN A 66 7.53 3.38 -7.83
N TYR A 67 7.75 3.77 -6.58
CA TYR A 67 8.06 2.85 -5.49
C TYR A 67 6.97 1.77 -5.33
N ILE A 68 5.70 2.18 -5.28
CA ILE A 68 4.57 1.25 -5.12
C ILE A 68 4.53 0.22 -6.25
N HIS A 69 4.73 0.66 -7.50
CA HIS A 69 4.74 -0.24 -8.65
C HIS A 69 5.97 -1.15 -8.69
N PHE A 70 7.14 -0.63 -8.27
CA PHE A 70 8.39 -1.38 -8.30
C PHE A 70 8.56 -2.34 -7.12
N ASN A 71 7.80 -2.16 -6.03
CA ASN A 71 8.00 -2.91 -4.80
C ASN A 71 8.00 -4.46 -4.95
N PRO A 72 7.16 -5.07 -5.81
CA PRO A 72 7.23 -6.51 -6.07
C PRO A 72 8.57 -6.98 -6.65
N VAL A 73 9.22 -6.16 -7.48
CA VAL A 73 10.56 -6.44 -8.02
C VAL A 73 11.62 -6.25 -6.94
N LYS A 74 11.53 -5.15 -6.19
CA LYS A 74 12.45 -4.86 -5.08
C LYS A 74 12.51 -6.00 -4.06
N HIS A 75 11.37 -6.60 -3.72
CA HIS A 75 11.29 -7.75 -2.80
C HIS A 75 11.53 -9.10 -3.47
N GLY A 76 11.82 -9.15 -4.78
CA GLY A 76 12.17 -10.38 -5.49
C GLY A 76 11.00 -11.30 -5.83
N TYR A 77 9.76 -10.82 -5.76
CA TYR A 77 8.58 -11.63 -6.08
C TYR A 77 8.40 -11.84 -7.59
N VAL A 78 8.81 -10.87 -8.41
CA VAL A 78 8.74 -10.92 -9.87
C VAL A 78 9.94 -10.22 -10.50
N ARG A 79 10.20 -10.47 -11.79
CA ARG A 79 11.28 -9.82 -12.55
C ARG A 79 10.86 -8.48 -13.15
N HIS A 80 9.59 -8.34 -13.55
CA HIS A 80 9.05 -7.09 -14.07
C HIS A 80 7.83 -6.62 -13.26
N PRO A 81 7.64 -5.30 -13.06
CA PRO A 81 6.50 -4.77 -12.31
C PRO A 81 5.13 -5.23 -12.85
N ALA A 82 5.01 -5.32 -14.18
CA ALA A 82 3.80 -5.77 -14.85
C ALA A 82 3.50 -7.28 -14.69
N ASP A 83 4.43 -8.07 -14.18
CA ASP A 83 4.18 -9.50 -13.90
C ASP A 83 3.41 -9.69 -12.58
N TRP A 84 3.35 -8.66 -11.72
CA TRP A 84 2.66 -8.74 -10.44
C TRP A 84 1.14 -8.48 -10.61
N PRO A 85 0.25 -9.47 -10.40
CA PRO A 85 -1.18 -9.30 -10.71
C PRO A 85 -1.88 -8.35 -9.74
N TYR A 86 -1.34 -8.13 -8.54
CA TYR A 86 -1.99 -7.36 -7.47
C TYR A 86 -1.50 -5.92 -7.39
N SER A 87 -1.48 -5.21 -8.53
CA SER A 87 -1.02 -3.83 -8.64
C SER A 87 -1.94 -3.00 -9.54
N SER A 88 -2.07 -1.71 -9.27
CA SER A 88 -2.78 -0.79 -10.16
C SER A 88 -2.02 -0.47 -11.46
N ILE A 89 -0.76 -0.94 -11.60
CA ILE A 89 0.05 -0.72 -12.82
C ILE A 89 -0.67 -1.19 -14.09
N HIS A 90 -1.47 -2.26 -14.01
CA HIS A 90 -2.24 -2.79 -15.13
C HIS A 90 -3.25 -1.79 -15.68
N ARG A 91 -3.91 -1.05 -14.78
CA ARG A 91 -4.84 0.03 -15.16
C ARG A 91 -4.08 1.13 -15.90
N ASP A 92 -2.92 1.53 -15.38
CA ASP A 92 -2.15 2.64 -15.94
C ASP A 92 -1.54 2.28 -17.30
N ILE A 93 -1.14 1.01 -17.50
CA ILE A 93 -0.74 0.47 -18.80
C ILE A 93 -1.93 0.46 -19.77
N GLN A 94 -3.11 0.01 -19.33
CA GLN A 94 -4.31 -0.05 -20.18
C GLN A 94 -4.77 1.35 -20.63
N LEU A 95 -4.60 2.36 -19.77
CA LEU A 95 -4.92 3.76 -20.09
C LEU A 95 -3.82 4.46 -20.92
N GLY A 96 -2.71 3.78 -21.21
CA GLY A 96 -1.58 4.37 -21.94
C GLY A 96 -0.76 5.38 -21.13
N LEU A 97 -0.95 5.43 -19.80
CA LEU A 97 -0.19 6.30 -18.91
C LEU A 97 1.22 5.76 -18.64
N LEU A 98 1.38 4.43 -18.68
CA LEU A 98 2.66 3.76 -18.55
C LEU A 98 2.88 2.80 -19.73
N PRO A 99 4.12 2.65 -20.22
CA PRO A 99 4.41 1.62 -21.21
C PRO A 99 4.34 0.22 -20.58
N LYS A 100 4.01 -0.81 -21.38
CA LYS A 100 3.90 -2.19 -20.89
C LYS A 100 5.19 -2.73 -20.27
N ASN A 101 6.34 -2.29 -20.78
CA ASN A 101 7.67 -2.62 -20.28
C ASN A 101 8.20 -1.58 -19.27
N TRP A 102 7.31 -0.84 -18.60
CA TRP A 102 7.71 0.13 -17.60
C TRP A 102 8.56 -0.53 -16.51
N THR A 103 9.63 0.17 -16.15
CA THR A 103 10.54 -0.17 -15.07
C THR A 103 10.96 1.12 -14.37
N CYS A 104 11.53 1.00 -13.17
CA CYS A 104 12.05 2.12 -12.42
C CYS A 104 13.56 1.94 -12.22
N GLU A 105 14.35 2.92 -12.63
CA GLU A 105 15.80 2.98 -12.37
C GLU A 105 16.13 3.62 -11.02
N TYR A 106 15.12 4.01 -10.25
CA TYR A 106 15.33 4.75 -9.01
C TYR A 106 15.99 3.86 -7.94
N ASP A 107 17.06 4.36 -7.32
CA ASP A 107 17.73 3.66 -6.24
C ASP A 107 16.94 3.84 -4.94
N PHE A 108 16.11 2.84 -4.61
CA PHE A 108 15.30 2.82 -3.39
C PHE A 108 16.06 2.32 -2.15
N LYS A 109 17.40 2.33 -2.15
CA LYS A 109 18.24 1.83 -1.02
C LYS A 109 18.14 2.64 0.27
N ASN A 110 17.68 3.88 0.22
CA ASN A 110 17.48 4.67 1.43
C ASN A 110 16.08 4.36 1.98
N ASN A 111 15.93 4.08 3.29
CA ASN A 111 14.67 3.77 4.01
C ASN A 111 13.64 4.93 4.02
N GLN A 112 13.46 5.65 2.91
CA GLN A 112 12.56 6.78 2.76
C GLN A 112 11.08 6.35 2.61
N PHE A 113 10.82 5.06 2.46
CA PHE A 113 9.49 4.52 2.12
C PHE A 113 8.90 3.61 3.22
N GLY A 114 9.34 3.76 4.47
CA GLY A 114 8.74 3.10 5.63
C GLY A 114 9.10 1.62 5.80
N GLU A 115 10.24 1.19 5.24
CA GLU A 115 10.87 -0.12 5.48
C GLU A 115 11.91 -0.09 6.60
#